data_AF-A0A523QSV9-F1
#
_entry.id   AF-A0A523QSV9-F1
#
_cell.length_a   1.000
_cell.length_b   1.000
_cell.length_c   1.000
_cell.angle_alpha   90.00
_cell.angle_beta   90.00
_cell.angle_gamma   90.00
#
_symmetry.space_group_name_H-M   'P 1'
#
loop_
_entity.id
_entity.type
_entity.pdbx_description
1 polymer ?
#
loop_
_entity_poly.entity_id
_entity_poly.type
_entity_poly.pdbx_seq_one_letter_code
_entity_poly.pdbx_strand_id
1 'polypeptide(L)'
;YAGIEFEQGTPEAMKLIQLTAETKRGTVREDSGISLKVISEAGSRRIVRFAFEYARAYGRKKVTAISKANILKFSDGLFLRVAREVAQEHPGIEFEDRLVDNMTMQLVKNPRQFDVIVAPNLYGDILSDLCAGLVGGLGVAPGANVGDDIAVFEPTHGSAPKYAGQNKANPMAMMLSGAMMLRRLGEENAADKLEKAIADVIAEGESVTYDMRPDRASAVGTSQVADAVIEKLATGQRGWG
;
A
#
# COMPACT_ATOMS: atom_id res chain seq x y z
N TYR A 1 5.77 9.57 7.79
CA TYR A 1 7.10 9.28 8.36
C TYR A 1 8.09 10.33 7.89
N ALA A 2 8.19 11.49 8.56
CA ALA A 2 9.17 12.51 8.17
C ALA A 2 10.51 12.34 8.89
N GLY A 3 10.62 11.41 9.85
CA GLY A 3 11.84 11.18 10.64
C GLY A 3 12.19 12.34 11.57
N ILE A 4 11.24 13.24 11.86
CA ILE A 4 11.47 14.36 12.78
C ILE A 4 11.22 13.86 14.20
N GLU A 5 12.29 13.38 14.82
CA GLU A 5 12.28 12.71 16.12
C GLU A 5 13.37 13.27 17.02
N PHE A 6 13.07 13.36 18.32
CA PHE A 6 13.94 13.90 19.34
C PHE A 6 14.05 12.86 20.46
N GLU A 7 15.28 12.41 20.69
CA GLU A 7 15.59 11.40 21.71
C GLU A 7 15.35 11.97 23.12
N GLN A 8 14.89 11.10 24.02
CA GLN A 8 14.63 11.42 25.42
C GLN A 8 15.87 12.07 26.07
N GLY A 9 15.65 13.14 26.83
CA GLY A 9 16.70 13.81 27.61
C GLY A 9 17.64 14.72 26.81
N THR A 10 17.48 14.80 25.49
CA THR A 10 18.25 15.74 24.67
C THR A 10 17.83 17.20 24.89
N PRO A 11 18.75 18.18 24.74
CA PRO A 11 18.41 19.60 24.85
C PRO A 11 17.28 20.04 23.90
N GLU A 12 17.21 19.45 22.72
CA GLU A 12 16.18 19.71 21.71
C GLU A 12 14.81 19.18 22.15
N ALA A 13 14.74 17.96 22.70
CA ALA A 13 13.50 17.43 23.25
C ALA A 13 12.98 18.30 24.41
N MET A 14 13.87 18.72 25.32
CA MET A 14 13.50 19.57 26.45
C MET A 14 12.92 20.93 26.01
N LYS A 15 13.47 21.53 24.94
CA LYS A 15 12.90 22.76 24.36
C LYS A 15 11.47 22.57 23.88
N LEU A 16 11.16 21.43 23.26
CA LEU A 16 9.79 21.12 22.81
C LEU A 16 8.85 20.89 24.00
N ILE A 17 9.30 20.19 25.04
CA ILE A 17 8.53 20.00 26.28
C ILE A 17 8.19 21.36 26.88
N GLN A 18 9.18 22.23 27.03
CA GLN A 18 8.99 23.57 27.56
C GLN A 18 7.99 24.38 26.72
N LEU A 19 8.10 24.32 25.39
CA LEU A 19 7.16 24.99 24.48
C LEU A 19 5.70 24.54 24.68
N THR A 20 5.46 23.25 24.96
CA THR A 20 4.08 22.78 25.22
C THR A 20 3.48 23.39 26.49
N ALA A 21 4.30 23.57 27.53
CA ALA A 21 3.89 24.19 28.79
C ALA A 21 3.65 25.70 28.60
N GLU A 22 4.57 26.40 27.93
CA GLU A 22 4.46 27.84 27.64
C GLU A 22 3.22 28.18 26.81
N THR A 23 2.91 27.36 25.81
CA THR A 23 1.74 27.55 24.94
C THR A 23 0.44 27.02 25.53
N LYS A 24 0.47 26.45 26.75
CA LYS A 24 -0.68 25.83 27.42
C LYS A 24 -1.38 24.75 26.57
N ARG A 25 -0.60 24.03 25.76
CA ARG A 25 -1.10 22.97 24.86
C ARG A 25 -1.06 21.57 25.49
N GLY A 26 -0.53 21.47 26.72
CA GLY A 26 -0.51 20.24 27.51
C GLY A 26 0.75 20.15 28.36
N THR A 27 0.85 19.08 29.14
CA THR A 27 2.05 18.73 29.90
C THR A 27 2.66 17.47 29.28
N VAL A 28 3.91 17.55 28.84
CA VAL A 28 4.70 16.40 28.40
C VAL A 28 5.67 16.03 29.52
N ARG A 29 5.87 14.74 29.77
CA ARG A 29 6.80 14.28 30.82
C ARG A 29 8.24 14.45 30.34
N GLU A 30 9.15 14.84 31.23
CA GLU A 30 10.56 15.08 30.91
C GLU A 30 11.30 13.83 30.39
N ASP A 31 10.81 12.65 30.75
CA ASP A 31 11.32 11.35 30.30
C ASP A 31 10.69 10.88 28.96
N SER A 32 10.12 11.80 28.16
CA SER A 32 9.51 11.46 26.86
C SER A 32 10.49 11.61 25.69
N GLY A 33 10.51 10.63 24.79
CA GLY A 33 10.92 10.85 23.40
C GLY A 33 9.80 11.53 22.60
N ILE A 34 10.14 12.38 21.62
CA ILE A 34 9.17 13.18 20.88
C ILE A 34 9.28 12.92 19.39
N SER A 35 8.18 12.48 18.76
CA SER A 35 8.07 12.39 17.30
C SER A 35 7.03 13.37 16.79
N LEU A 36 7.37 14.16 15.77
CA LEU A 36 6.45 15.13 15.18
C LEU A 36 5.70 14.53 13.99
N LYS A 37 4.37 14.42 14.14
CA LYS A 37 3.47 14.11 13.03
C LYS A 37 3.08 15.39 12.29
N VAL A 38 3.66 15.58 11.11
CA VAL A 38 3.36 16.72 10.24
C VAL A 38 2.54 16.24 9.04
N ILE A 39 1.44 16.96 8.75
CA ILE A 39 0.62 16.80 7.57
C ILE A 39 0.51 18.17 6.91
N SER A 40 0.75 18.25 5.60
CA SER A 40 0.64 19.48 4.83
C SER A 40 -0.56 19.41 3.89
N GLU A 41 -1.12 20.58 3.58
CA GLU A 41 -2.19 20.70 2.60
C GLU A 41 -1.73 20.26 1.21
N ALA A 42 -0.56 20.72 0.75
CA ALA A 42 -0.01 20.36 -0.55
C ALA A 42 0.17 18.84 -0.70
N GLY A 43 0.76 18.18 0.31
CA GLY A 43 0.93 16.72 0.29
C GLY A 43 -0.41 15.98 0.30
N SER A 44 -1.37 16.44 1.11
CA SER A 44 -2.72 15.87 1.17
C SER A 44 -3.46 16.01 -0.16
N ARG A 45 -3.42 17.20 -0.76
CA ARG A 45 -4.09 17.47 -2.04
C ARG A 45 -3.50 16.62 -3.16
N ARG A 46 -2.17 16.48 -3.20
CA ARG A 46 -1.49 15.66 -4.22
C ARG A 46 -1.93 14.19 -4.15
N ILE A 47 -1.85 13.56 -2.99
CA ILE A 47 -2.18 12.13 -2.86
C ILE A 47 -3.67 11.85 -3.03
N VAL A 48 -4.55 12.74 -2.55
CA VAL A 48 -5.99 12.56 -2.74
C VAL A 48 -6.39 12.77 -4.19
N ARG A 49 -5.86 13.79 -4.87
CA ARG A 49 -6.11 13.99 -6.31
C ARG A 49 -5.66 12.77 -7.11
N PHE A 50 -4.47 12.25 -6.83
CA PHE A 50 -3.99 11.01 -7.44
C PHE A 50 -4.95 9.84 -7.23
N ALA A 51 -5.50 9.65 -6.03
CA ALA A 51 -6.45 8.57 -5.75
C ALA A 51 -7.74 8.69 -6.59
N PHE A 52 -8.26 9.89 -6.78
CA PHE A 52 -9.43 10.14 -7.63
C PHE A 52 -9.13 9.98 -9.12
N GLU A 53 -7.97 10.43 -9.58
CA GLU A 53 -7.51 10.25 -10.95
C GLU A 53 -7.28 8.77 -11.27
N TYR A 54 -6.66 8.04 -10.35
CA TYR A 54 -6.52 6.58 -10.43
C TYR A 54 -7.90 5.91 -10.50
N ALA A 55 -8.82 6.28 -9.62
CA ALA A 55 -10.17 5.73 -9.64
C ALA A 55 -10.85 5.95 -11.00
N ARG A 56 -10.72 7.14 -11.59
CA ARG A 56 -11.25 7.44 -12.92
C ARG A 56 -10.58 6.61 -14.02
N ALA A 57 -9.24 6.58 -14.04
CA ALA A 57 -8.47 5.90 -15.08
C ALA A 57 -8.73 4.39 -15.12
N TYR A 58 -8.89 3.76 -13.95
CA TYR A 58 -9.11 2.32 -13.82
C TYR A 58 -10.57 1.95 -13.57
N GLY A 59 -11.51 2.87 -13.85
CA GLY A 59 -12.96 2.61 -13.79
C GLY A 59 -13.51 2.28 -12.40
N ARG A 60 -12.75 2.58 -11.33
CA ARG A 60 -13.14 2.39 -9.93
C ARG A 60 -14.24 3.38 -9.56
N LYS A 61 -15.06 3.02 -8.57
CA LYS A 61 -16.32 3.74 -8.28
C LYS A 61 -16.27 4.53 -6.99
N LYS A 62 -15.36 4.22 -6.08
CA LYS A 62 -15.31 4.82 -4.75
C LYS A 62 -13.89 5.11 -4.27
N VAL A 63 -13.73 6.24 -3.58
CA VAL A 63 -12.52 6.62 -2.83
C VAL A 63 -12.89 6.78 -1.34
N THR A 64 -12.18 6.05 -0.47
CA THR A 64 -12.36 6.10 0.98
C THR A 64 -11.13 6.76 1.63
N ALA A 65 -11.31 7.91 2.28
CA ALA A 65 -10.24 8.61 2.98
C ALA A 65 -10.09 8.13 4.44
N ILE A 66 -8.86 7.82 4.85
CA ILE A 66 -8.56 7.29 6.19
C ILE A 66 -7.92 8.36 7.07
N SER A 67 -8.42 8.48 8.31
CA SER A 67 -7.89 9.43 9.29
C SER A 67 -8.09 8.96 10.72
N LYS A 68 -7.55 9.71 11.69
CA LYS A 68 -7.95 9.69 13.10
C LYS A 68 -8.34 11.11 13.55
N ALA A 69 -9.06 11.84 12.69
CA ALA A 69 -9.37 13.26 12.87
C ALA A 69 -10.19 13.58 14.13
N ASN A 70 -10.89 12.59 14.73
CA ASN A 70 -11.57 12.74 16.01
C ASN A 70 -10.61 13.01 17.18
N ILE A 71 -9.38 12.49 17.10
CA ILE A 71 -8.30 12.72 18.08
C ILE A 71 -7.30 13.75 17.54
N LEU A 72 -6.83 13.56 16.30
CA LEU A 72 -5.77 14.37 15.66
C LEU A 72 -6.37 15.49 14.80
N LYS A 73 -7.08 16.42 15.46
CA LYS A 73 -7.91 17.44 14.78
C LYS A 73 -7.15 18.35 13.81
N PHE A 74 -5.88 18.64 14.06
CA PHE A 74 -5.12 19.63 13.26
C PHE A 74 -4.24 19.01 12.18
N SER A 75 -3.81 17.76 12.33
CA SER A 75 -3.04 17.05 11.30
C SER A 75 -3.96 16.21 10.43
N ASP A 76 -4.65 15.24 11.01
CA ASP A 76 -5.58 14.39 10.29
C ASP A 76 -6.86 15.12 9.90
N GLY A 77 -7.32 16.07 10.71
CA GLY A 77 -8.44 16.93 10.32
C GLY A 77 -8.09 17.84 9.14
N LEU A 78 -6.83 18.28 9.01
CA LEU A 78 -6.36 18.98 7.81
C LEU A 78 -6.42 18.06 6.58
N PHE A 79 -5.87 16.85 6.68
CA PHE A 79 -5.95 15.85 5.60
C PHE A 79 -7.40 15.59 5.16
N LEU A 80 -8.30 15.34 6.12
CA LEU A 80 -9.69 15.03 5.84
C LEU A 80 -10.45 16.21 5.21
N ARG A 81 -10.18 17.44 5.66
CA ARG A 81 -10.73 18.65 5.04
C ARG A 81 -10.32 18.74 3.56
N VAL A 82 -9.02 18.60 3.28
CA VAL A 82 -8.49 18.65 1.91
C VAL A 82 -9.06 17.50 1.07
N ALA A 83 -9.22 16.32 1.64
CA ALA A 83 -9.80 15.18 0.92
C ALA A 83 -11.25 15.45 0.48
N ARG A 84 -12.05 16.08 1.35
CA ARG A 84 -13.43 16.50 1.03
C ARG A 84 -13.47 17.59 -0.04
N GLU A 85 -12.56 18.56 0.01
CA GLU A 85 -12.44 19.59 -1.03
C GLU A 85 -12.12 18.97 -2.40
N VAL A 86 -11.13 18.09 -2.46
CA VAL A 86 -10.79 17.39 -3.72
C VAL A 86 -11.95 16.53 -4.19
N ALA A 87 -12.67 15.84 -3.31
CA ALA A 87 -13.82 15.03 -3.70
C ALA A 87 -14.90 15.83 -4.45
N GLN A 88 -15.10 17.11 -4.09
CA GLN A 88 -16.04 18.00 -4.79
C GLN A 88 -15.63 18.30 -6.24
N GLU A 89 -14.33 18.22 -6.55
CA GLU A 89 -13.78 18.42 -7.91
C GLU A 89 -13.97 17.17 -8.81
N HIS A 90 -14.39 16.03 -8.25
CA HIS A 90 -14.51 14.76 -8.97
C HIS A 90 -15.94 14.17 -8.88
N PRO A 91 -16.96 14.87 -9.43
CA PRO A 91 -18.31 14.33 -9.50
C PRO A 91 -18.32 13.01 -10.31
N GLY A 92 -18.95 11.97 -9.78
CA GLY A 92 -19.05 10.65 -10.40
C GLY A 92 -18.20 9.55 -9.74
N ILE A 93 -17.36 9.90 -8.76
CA ILE A 93 -16.70 8.94 -7.86
C ILE A 93 -17.31 9.13 -6.47
N GLU A 94 -17.81 8.04 -5.88
CA GLU A 94 -18.32 8.07 -4.51
C GLU A 94 -17.17 8.38 -3.54
N PHE A 95 -17.45 9.22 -2.55
CA PHE A 95 -16.49 9.56 -1.50
C PHE A 95 -17.05 9.25 -0.13
N GLU A 96 -16.25 8.56 0.69
CA GLU A 96 -16.52 8.40 2.12
C GLU A 96 -15.23 8.58 2.93
N ASP A 97 -15.36 8.77 4.24
CA ASP A 97 -14.24 8.76 5.17
C ASP A 97 -14.45 7.78 6.33
N ARG A 98 -13.36 7.18 6.78
CA ARG A 98 -13.34 6.23 7.90
C ARG A 98 -12.24 6.56 8.89
N LEU A 99 -12.53 6.33 10.17
CA LEU A 99 -11.50 6.32 11.19
C LEU A 99 -10.64 5.06 11.05
N VAL A 100 -9.33 5.16 11.22
CA VAL A 100 -8.39 4.04 10.97
C VAL A 100 -8.71 2.78 11.77
N ASP A 101 -9.18 2.91 13.01
CA ASP A 101 -9.62 1.79 13.86
C ASP A 101 -10.92 1.14 13.37
N ASN A 102 -11.86 1.93 12.85
CA ASN A 102 -13.05 1.38 12.22
C ASN A 102 -12.69 0.72 10.88
N MET A 103 -11.76 1.32 10.13
CA MET A 103 -11.29 0.80 8.85
C MET A 103 -10.65 -0.57 8.99
N THR A 104 -9.73 -0.74 9.95
CA THR A 104 -9.09 -2.05 10.21
C THR A 104 -10.11 -3.13 10.54
N MET A 105 -11.09 -2.82 11.39
CA MET A 105 -12.18 -3.75 11.70
C MET A 105 -13.01 -4.09 10.45
N GLN A 106 -13.34 -3.11 9.62
CA GLN A 106 -14.18 -3.32 8.44
C GLN A 106 -13.46 -4.09 7.33
N LEU A 107 -12.15 -3.92 7.17
CA LEU A 107 -11.34 -4.72 6.23
C LEU A 107 -11.36 -6.20 6.61
N VAL A 108 -11.34 -6.53 7.90
CA VAL A 108 -11.45 -7.92 8.36
C VAL A 108 -12.88 -8.45 8.19
N LYS A 109 -13.91 -7.64 8.50
CA LYS A 109 -15.30 -8.10 8.52
C LYS A 109 -15.97 -8.15 7.15
N ASN A 110 -15.76 -7.13 6.32
CA ASN A 110 -16.40 -6.99 5.02
C ASN A 110 -15.56 -6.12 4.08
N PRO A 111 -14.41 -6.62 3.57
CA PRO A 111 -13.49 -5.83 2.75
C PRO A 111 -14.09 -5.41 1.41
N ARG A 112 -15.07 -6.16 0.87
CA ARG A 112 -15.70 -5.92 -0.44
C ARG A 112 -16.46 -4.60 -0.54
N GLN A 113 -16.73 -3.96 0.60
CA GLN A 113 -17.35 -2.63 0.60
C GLN A 113 -16.37 -1.54 0.14
N PHE A 114 -15.05 -1.77 0.15
CA PHE A 114 -14.04 -0.77 -0.19
C PHE A 114 -13.51 -0.95 -1.60
N ASP A 115 -13.02 0.15 -2.14
CA ASP A 115 -12.47 0.22 -3.48
C ASP A 115 -11.09 0.91 -3.42
N VAL A 116 -10.96 2.18 -3.79
CA VAL A 116 -9.70 2.93 -3.60
C VAL A 116 -9.65 3.48 -2.17
N ILE A 117 -8.54 3.22 -1.47
CA ILE A 117 -8.29 3.73 -0.11
C ILE A 117 -7.16 4.75 -0.19
N VAL A 118 -7.37 5.94 0.37
CA VAL A 118 -6.34 7.00 0.46
C VAL A 118 -6.07 7.36 1.90
N ALA A 119 -4.80 7.43 2.28
CA ALA A 119 -4.40 7.59 3.67
C ALA A 119 -3.08 8.37 3.81
N PRO A 120 -2.89 9.09 4.94
CA PRO A 120 -1.57 9.52 5.37
C PRO A 120 -0.61 8.33 5.53
N ASN A 121 0.67 8.59 5.29
CA ASN A 121 1.75 7.62 5.20
C ASN A 121 1.70 6.45 6.23
N LEU A 122 1.67 6.71 7.54
CA LEU A 122 1.60 5.65 8.58
C LEU A 122 0.35 4.75 8.46
N TYR A 123 -0.80 5.33 8.13
CA TYR A 123 -2.03 4.56 8.02
C TYR A 123 -2.07 3.77 6.72
N GLY A 124 -1.53 4.34 5.63
CA GLY A 124 -1.35 3.62 4.37
C GLY A 124 -0.51 2.36 4.57
N ASP A 125 0.65 2.50 5.21
CA ASP A 125 1.60 1.43 5.55
C ASP A 125 0.93 0.27 6.32
N ILE A 126 0.27 0.58 7.45
CA ILE A 126 -0.41 -0.42 8.27
C ILE A 126 -1.55 -1.10 7.50
N LEU A 127 -2.35 -0.32 6.77
CA LEU A 127 -3.52 -0.86 6.08
C LEU A 127 -3.14 -1.70 4.86
N SER A 128 -2.09 -1.34 4.12
CA SER A 128 -1.60 -2.15 3.00
C SER A 128 -1.07 -3.50 3.49
N ASP A 129 -0.33 -3.53 4.62
CA ASP A 129 0.16 -4.77 5.22
C ASP A 129 -0.99 -5.65 5.73
N LEU A 130 -2.00 -5.05 6.36
CA LEU A 130 -3.21 -5.75 6.76
C LEU A 130 -3.90 -6.38 5.54
N CYS A 131 -4.09 -5.62 4.46
CA CYS A 131 -4.72 -6.11 3.24
C CYS A 131 -3.91 -7.25 2.61
N ALA A 132 -2.58 -7.12 2.54
CA ALA A 132 -1.71 -8.18 2.07
C ALA A 132 -1.88 -9.45 2.93
N GLY A 133 -1.89 -9.32 4.26
CA GLY A 133 -2.14 -10.41 5.19
C GLY A 133 -3.48 -11.12 4.98
N LEU A 134 -4.54 -10.39 4.58
CA LEU A 134 -5.86 -10.97 4.31
C LEU A 134 -5.92 -11.80 3.02
N VAL A 135 -5.03 -11.55 2.05
CA VAL A 135 -5.10 -12.16 0.70
C VAL A 135 -3.98 -13.17 0.40
N GLY A 136 -3.14 -13.51 1.38
CA GLY A 136 -2.06 -14.50 1.22
C GLY A 136 -0.67 -14.04 1.65
N GLY A 137 -0.56 -12.82 2.17
CA GLY A 137 0.67 -12.25 2.72
C GLY A 137 1.43 -11.33 1.75
N LEU A 138 2.54 -10.77 2.23
CA LEU A 138 3.35 -9.79 1.48
C LEU A 138 4.03 -10.38 0.23
N GLY A 139 4.15 -11.70 0.12
CA GLY A 139 4.78 -12.38 -1.03
C GLY A 139 4.03 -12.22 -2.35
N VAL A 140 2.76 -11.78 -2.29
CA VAL A 140 1.89 -11.55 -3.45
C VAL A 140 1.41 -10.10 -3.56
N ALA A 141 1.93 -9.20 -2.73
CA ALA A 141 1.54 -7.78 -2.72
C ALA A 141 2.47 -6.96 -3.63
N PRO A 142 1.98 -6.46 -4.78
CA PRO A 142 2.74 -5.54 -5.60
C PRO A 142 2.70 -4.11 -5.03
N GLY A 143 3.66 -3.30 -5.47
CA GLY A 143 3.82 -1.93 -5.00
C GLY A 143 4.34 -1.00 -6.09
N ALA A 144 4.06 0.28 -5.91
CA ALA A 144 4.58 1.34 -6.75
C ALA A 144 4.73 2.65 -5.98
N ASN A 145 5.83 3.35 -6.25
CA ASN A 145 6.08 4.72 -5.84
C ASN A 145 5.93 5.62 -7.07
N VAL A 146 4.87 6.42 -7.12
CA VAL A 146 4.51 7.23 -8.28
C VAL A 146 4.65 8.72 -7.96
N GLY A 147 5.52 9.40 -8.70
CA GLY A 147 5.63 10.86 -8.77
C GLY A 147 5.02 11.42 -10.05
N ASP A 148 5.23 12.71 -10.28
CA ASP A 148 4.68 13.41 -11.45
C ASP A 148 5.35 12.93 -12.76
N ASP A 149 6.68 12.83 -12.76
CA ASP A 149 7.47 12.46 -13.95
C ASP A 149 8.04 11.02 -13.91
N ILE A 150 8.14 10.43 -12.73
CA ILE A 150 8.85 9.16 -12.50
C ILE A 150 7.96 8.22 -11.69
N ALA A 151 7.95 6.94 -12.06
CA ALA A 151 7.35 5.87 -11.27
C ALA A 151 8.37 4.74 -11.06
N VAL A 152 8.42 4.21 -9.85
CA VAL A 152 9.23 3.05 -9.47
C VAL A 152 8.28 1.94 -9.03
N PHE A 153 8.47 0.74 -9.57
CA PHE A 153 7.64 -0.43 -9.27
C PHE A 153 8.47 -1.44 -8.50
N GLU A 154 8.02 -1.79 -7.30
CA GLU A 154 8.76 -2.64 -6.38
C GLU A 154 7.79 -3.48 -5.55
N PRO A 155 8.16 -4.70 -5.10
CA PRO A 155 7.30 -5.49 -4.24
C PRO A 155 7.18 -4.84 -2.85
N THR A 156 6.07 -5.06 -2.16
CA THR A 156 5.88 -4.50 -0.80
C THR A 156 6.83 -5.10 0.23
N HIS A 157 7.30 -6.34 0.03
CA HIS A 157 8.18 -7.01 0.98
C HIS A 157 9.62 -6.46 0.96
N GLY A 158 10.32 -6.58 2.09
CA GLY A 158 11.75 -6.26 2.19
C GLY A 158 12.70 -7.30 1.57
N SER A 159 14.00 -7.13 1.79
CA SER A 159 15.08 -7.92 1.14
C SER A 159 15.21 -9.38 1.60
N ALA A 160 14.56 -9.78 2.70
CA ALA A 160 14.60 -11.12 3.29
C ALA A 160 15.97 -11.84 3.19
N PRO A 161 17.06 -11.32 3.82
CA PRO A 161 18.44 -11.77 3.59
C PRO A 161 18.67 -13.27 3.80
N LYS A 162 17.90 -13.88 4.70
CA LYS A 162 17.96 -15.32 5.00
C LYS A 162 17.59 -16.25 3.84
N TYR A 163 17.02 -15.74 2.74
CA TYR A 163 16.67 -16.52 1.54
C TYR A 163 17.54 -16.18 0.32
N ALA A 164 18.49 -15.25 0.47
CA ALA A 164 19.35 -14.83 -0.63
C ALA A 164 20.11 -16.02 -1.23
N GLY A 165 20.08 -16.15 -2.56
CA GLY A 165 20.78 -17.20 -3.31
C GLY A 165 20.23 -18.62 -3.17
N GLN A 166 19.09 -18.82 -2.49
CA GLN A 166 18.58 -20.17 -2.19
C GLN A 166 17.52 -20.69 -3.17
N ASN A 167 17.13 -19.91 -4.19
CA ASN A 167 16.02 -20.25 -5.09
C ASN A 167 14.73 -20.62 -4.32
N LYS A 168 14.39 -19.86 -3.26
CA LYS A 168 13.23 -20.13 -2.38
C LYS A 168 12.22 -19.00 -2.28
N ALA A 169 12.62 -17.76 -2.55
CA ALA A 169 11.74 -16.61 -2.37
C ALA A 169 10.60 -16.64 -3.39
N ASN A 170 9.42 -16.19 -2.97
CA ASN A 170 8.26 -16.07 -3.85
C ASN A 170 8.46 -14.89 -4.83
N PRO A 171 8.51 -15.11 -6.16
CA PRO A 171 8.71 -14.03 -7.12
C PRO A 171 7.42 -13.29 -7.50
N MET A 172 6.24 -13.71 -7.01
CA MET A 172 4.94 -13.21 -7.48
C MET A 172 4.77 -11.71 -7.27
N ALA A 173 5.08 -11.18 -6.08
CA ALA A 173 4.99 -9.74 -5.82
C ALA A 173 5.82 -8.91 -6.80
N MET A 174 7.03 -9.36 -7.13
CA MET A 174 7.89 -8.67 -8.11
C MET A 174 7.30 -8.71 -9.52
N MET A 175 6.78 -9.86 -9.95
CA MET A 175 6.14 -9.97 -11.27
C MET A 175 4.86 -9.15 -11.37
N LEU A 176 4.05 -9.10 -10.29
CA LEU A 176 2.86 -8.26 -10.21
C LEU A 176 3.21 -6.76 -10.21
N SER A 177 4.31 -6.34 -9.56
CA SER A 177 4.83 -4.97 -9.69
C SER A 177 5.26 -4.69 -11.13
N GLY A 178 5.83 -5.69 -11.82
CA GLY A 178 6.08 -5.63 -13.27
C GLY A 178 4.80 -5.46 -14.10
N ALA A 179 3.71 -6.12 -13.74
CA ALA A 179 2.42 -5.93 -14.40
C ALA A 179 1.89 -4.49 -14.20
N MET A 180 2.01 -3.93 -12.99
CA MET A 180 1.67 -2.52 -12.73
C MET A 180 2.50 -1.56 -13.59
N MET A 181 3.78 -1.87 -13.80
CA MET A 181 4.66 -1.10 -14.69
C MET A 181 4.17 -1.15 -16.13
N LEU A 182 3.82 -2.35 -16.63
CA LEU A 182 3.30 -2.53 -18.00
C LEU A 182 2.02 -1.70 -18.21
N ARG A 183 1.07 -1.72 -17.27
CA ARG A 183 -0.13 -0.87 -17.33
C ARG A 183 0.23 0.61 -17.41
N ARG A 184 1.18 1.07 -16.58
CA ARG A 184 1.65 2.47 -16.62
C ARG A 184 2.29 2.86 -17.96
N LEU A 185 2.91 1.92 -18.67
CA LEU A 185 3.49 2.12 -20.00
C LEU A 185 2.45 2.04 -21.14
N GLY A 186 1.18 1.75 -20.83
CA GLY A 186 0.11 1.56 -21.82
C GLY A 186 0.07 0.14 -22.42
N GLU A 187 0.88 -0.79 -21.90
CA GLU A 187 0.96 -2.18 -22.34
C GLU A 187 -0.08 -3.06 -21.63
N GLU A 188 -1.35 -2.64 -21.68
CA GLU A 188 -2.46 -3.29 -20.95
C GLU A 188 -2.61 -4.78 -21.29
N ASN A 189 -2.50 -5.12 -22.58
CA ASN A 189 -2.58 -6.51 -23.03
C ASN A 189 -1.47 -7.38 -22.46
N ALA A 190 -0.26 -6.83 -22.28
CA ALA A 190 0.86 -7.56 -21.70
C ALA A 190 0.67 -7.73 -20.19
N ALA A 191 0.22 -6.67 -19.51
CA ALA A 191 -0.12 -6.71 -18.09
C ALA A 191 -1.21 -7.74 -17.79
N ASP A 192 -2.33 -7.72 -18.53
CA ASP A 192 -3.44 -8.65 -18.36
C ASP A 192 -3.00 -10.12 -18.57
N LYS A 193 -2.14 -10.37 -19.57
CA LYS A 193 -1.58 -11.71 -19.80
C LYS A 193 -0.72 -12.17 -18.63
N LEU A 194 0.12 -11.29 -18.09
CA LEU A 194 1.00 -11.62 -16.96
C LEU A 194 0.19 -11.86 -15.68
N GLU A 195 -0.74 -10.98 -15.34
CA GLU A 195 -1.61 -11.16 -14.17
C GLU A 195 -2.44 -12.45 -14.27
N LYS A 196 -3.00 -12.74 -15.46
CA LYS A 196 -3.72 -14.00 -15.70
C LYS A 196 -2.82 -15.22 -15.54
N ALA A 197 -1.63 -15.21 -16.13
CA ALA A 197 -0.68 -16.31 -16.03
C ALA A 197 -0.29 -16.58 -14.56
N ILE A 198 -0.03 -15.53 -13.78
CA ILE A 198 0.22 -15.63 -12.34
C ILE A 198 -1.00 -16.22 -11.62
N ALA A 199 -2.20 -15.72 -11.90
CA ALA A 199 -3.43 -16.22 -11.29
C ALA A 199 -3.68 -17.70 -11.61
N ASP A 200 -3.43 -18.14 -12.84
CA ASP A 200 -3.58 -19.54 -13.27
C ASP A 200 -2.59 -20.46 -12.52
N VAL A 201 -1.32 -20.03 -12.36
CA VAL A 201 -0.31 -20.78 -11.56
C VAL A 201 -0.72 -20.88 -10.10
N ILE A 202 -1.24 -19.79 -9.51
CA ILE A 202 -1.72 -19.78 -8.12
C ILE A 202 -2.94 -20.69 -7.97
N ALA A 203 -3.87 -20.65 -8.92
CA ALA A 203 -5.10 -21.45 -8.89
C ALA A 203 -4.83 -22.96 -9.01
N GLU A 204 -3.84 -23.35 -9.82
CA GLU A 204 -3.38 -24.74 -9.90
C GLU A 204 -2.68 -25.18 -8.61
N GLY A 205 -1.93 -24.27 -7.99
CA GLY A 205 -1.24 -24.52 -6.71
C GLY A 205 -0.10 -25.53 -6.80
N GLU A 206 0.21 -26.05 -8.00
CA GLU A 206 1.26 -27.04 -8.23
C GLU A 206 2.66 -26.40 -8.21
N SER A 207 2.87 -25.35 -8.99
CA SER A 207 4.17 -24.68 -9.14
C SER A 207 4.24 -23.39 -8.34
N VAL A 208 4.08 -23.50 -7.01
CA VAL A 208 4.16 -22.35 -6.08
C VAL A 208 5.20 -22.58 -4.97
N THR A 209 5.69 -21.49 -4.39
CA THR A 209 6.69 -21.49 -3.31
C THR A 209 6.11 -21.88 -1.95
N TYR A 210 7.01 -22.11 -0.99
CA TYR A 210 6.71 -22.66 0.35
C TYR A 210 5.73 -21.83 1.19
N ASP A 211 5.59 -20.54 0.89
CA ASP A 211 4.71 -19.58 1.57
C ASP A 211 3.26 -19.67 1.09
N MET A 212 3.01 -20.29 -0.06
CA MET A 212 1.68 -20.48 -0.64
C MET A 212 1.14 -21.91 -0.48
N ARG A 213 1.88 -22.79 0.22
CA ARG A 213 1.48 -24.19 0.45
C ARG A 213 1.37 -24.53 1.93
N PRO A 214 0.36 -25.33 2.33
CA PRO A 214 0.32 -25.94 3.66
C PRO A 214 1.48 -26.92 3.88
N ASP A 215 1.78 -27.76 2.88
CA ASP A 215 2.93 -28.66 2.88
C ASP A 215 4.12 -28.03 2.14
N ARG A 216 5.19 -27.75 2.90
CA ARG A 216 6.40 -27.11 2.37
C ARG A 216 7.30 -28.06 1.58
N ALA A 217 7.16 -29.37 1.75
CA ALA A 217 8.03 -30.36 1.09
C ALA A 217 7.76 -30.46 -0.42
N SER A 218 6.52 -30.17 -0.83
CA SER A 218 6.09 -30.15 -2.23
C SER A 218 6.22 -28.78 -2.92
N ALA A 219 6.79 -27.78 -2.26
CA ALA A 219 6.99 -26.46 -2.83
C ALA A 219 8.13 -26.42 -3.85
N VAL A 220 7.94 -25.65 -4.92
CA VAL A 220 8.97 -25.43 -5.93
C VAL A 220 9.80 -24.19 -5.60
N GLY A 221 10.95 -24.04 -6.27
CA GLY A 221 11.82 -22.88 -6.11
C GLY A 221 11.38 -21.67 -6.93
N THR A 222 12.03 -20.54 -6.70
CA THR A 222 11.78 -19.26 -7.38
C THR A 222 11.78 -19.40 -8.92
N SER A 223 12.80 -20.04 -9.49
CA SER A 223 12.93 -20.25 -10.93
C SER A 223 11.79 -21.10 -11.49
N GLN A 224 11.39 -22.16 -10.79
CA GLN A 224 10.32 -23.05 -11.23
C GLN A 224 8.95 -22.34 -11.24
N VAL A 225 8.71 -21.41 -10.31
CA VAL A 225 7.52 -20.55 -10.37
C VAL A 225 7.56 -19.67 -11.62
N ALA A 226 8.70 -19.07 -11.93
CA ALA A 226 8.85 -18.23 -13.12
C ALA A 226 8.66 -19.04 -14.42
N ASP A 227 9.22 -20.25 -14.49
CA ASP A 227 9.05 -21.17 -15.63
C ASP A 227 7.57 -21.51 -15.84
N ALA A 228 6.84 -21.82 -14.77
CA ALA A 228 5.41 -22.10 -14.84
C ALA A 228 4.60 -20.90 -15.36
N VAL A 229 4.94 -19.68 -14.92
CA VAL A 229 4.30 -18.45 -15.43
C VAL A 229 4.59 -18.24 -16.92
N ILE A 230 5.84 -18.48 -17.37
CA ILE A 230 6.23 -18.41 -18.78
C ILE A 230 5.43 -19.41 -19.64
N GLU A 231 5.23 -20.63 -19.15
CA GLU A 231 4.42 -21.64 -19.84
C GLU A 231 2.95 -21.21 -20.00
N LYS A 232 2.35 -20.60 -18.96
CA LYS A 232 0.99 -20.03 -19.06
C LYS A 232 0.91 -18.89 -20.07
N LEU A 233 1.92 -18.01 -20.11
CA LEU A 233 1.99 -16.95 -21.11
C LEU A 233 2.04 -17.50 -22.55
N ALA A 234 2.76 -18.60 -22.79
CA ALA A 234 2.90 -19.20 -24.12
C ALA A 234 1.66 -19.99 -24.58
N THR A 235 0.93 -20.60 -23.66
CA THR A 235 -0.30 -21.36 -23.98
C THR A 235 -1.49 -20.45 -24.28
N GLY A 236 -1.57 -19.28 -23.65
CA GLY A 236 -2.59 -18.26 -23.94
C GLY A 236 -2.50 -17.62 -25.33
N GLN A 237 -1.39 -17.80 -26.06
CA GLN A 237 -1.21 -17.28 -27.43
C GLN A 237 -1.73 -18.22 -28.52
N ARG A 238 -1.98 -19.50 -28.23
CA ARG A 238 -2.36 -20.52 -29.23
C ARG A 238 -3.86 -20.55 -29.59
N GLY A 239 -4.68 -19.64 -29.06
CA GLY A 239 -6.13 -19.61 -29.27
C GLY A 239 -6.65 -18.61 -30.32
N TRP A 240 -5.79 -17.91 -31.05
CA TRP A 240 -6.15 -16.93 -32.08
C TRP A 240 -5.40 -17.23 -33.38
N GLY A 241 -5.67 -18.40 -33.97
CA GLY A 241 -5.25 -18.80 -35.31
C GLY A 241 -6.45 -19.12 -36.18
#